data_AF-A0A9P6H406-F1
#
_entry.id   AF-A0A9P6H406-F1
#
_cell.length_a   1.000
_cell.length_b   1.000
_cell.length_c   1.000
_cell.angle_alpha   90.00
_cell.angle_beta   90.00
_cell.angle_gamma   90.00
#
_symmetry.space_group_name_H-M   'P 1'
#
loop_
_entity.id
_entity.type
_entity.pdbx_description
1 polymer ?
#
loop_
_entity_poly.entity_id
_entity_poly.type
_entity_poly.pdbx_seq_one_letter_code
_entity_poly.pdbx_strand_id
1 'polypeptide(L)'
;MKNNLTEIFNLSELKKFIFKRDNLKAEYCTAILERRFQDCSKNGLKLFDACPAYLLLSYFLQLYEDRKNKNMYKLLEILLEKQPITTDIALLLAKEDMFTEVAIKFLDTSSVKDYIYQIIKKELMIRDRLPFEEDIIDELDDWDLYEYALSHNIDIKKRETINFKYYSLHNPEGEHFEESREYLLKRIRIYKDLKYISELCKIYSHNDYVTDCLLGFIKEGFKLEKAKEIYSFFLENQAKKFNALENGTPKETTVDISDKFNLLKCLLGHLIASRDISLLILALYLTFSHRKDFPSNYEISLIHLFLCRFFCFYKPIESLFKEFDVKNNQKFNLSFVWSDMLITLGIQDKSRVEDYRNLLQENIKIIEKSIKHFIEKGKFLHTISLMKVHAKLKDDIVDRELKASRILSTSSETIFSDLLGLECSYLFDKQTVESSARDFKNGDKKLISLFGDIYPYENVDDLFLNPVRDVKDETFEDWFKYNLSIFQCQ
;
A
#
# COMPACT_ATOMS: atom_id res chain seq x y z
N MET A 1 -57.39 -21.63 25.88
CA MET A 1 -56.64 -20.37 26.08
C MET A 1 -55.53 -20.28 25.04
N LYS A 2 -55.81 -19.68 23.87
CA LYS A 2 -54.80 -19.24 22.91
C LYS A 2 -54.64 -17.75 23.15
N ASN A 3 -53.61 -17.35 23.88
CA ASN A 3 -53.30 -15.93 24.06
C ASN A 3 -52.77 -15.38 22.74
N ASN A 4 -53.58 -14.55 22.09
CA ASN A 4 -53.19 -13.74 20.94
C ASN A 4 -52.17 -12.70 21.40
N LEU A 5 -50.89 -13.01 21.21
CA LEU A 5 -49.77 -12.04 21.33
C LEU A 5 -49.93 -10.82 20.42
N THR A 6 -50.85 -10.87 19.46
CA THR A 6 -51.23 -9.78 18.55
C THR A 6 -52.03 -8.65 19.19
N GLU A 7 -52.67 -8.85 20.35
CA GLU A 7 -53.46 -7.80 21.02
C GLU A 7 -52.66 -7.00 22.07
N ILE A 8 -51.50 -7.49 22.51
CA ILE A 8 -50.70 -6.84 23.58
C ILE A 8 -49.82 -5.71 23.03
N PHE A 9 -49.67 -5.62 21.71
CA PHE A 9 -48.75 -4.70 21.07
C PHE A 9 -49.38 -4.11 19.81
N ASN A 10 -49.82 -2.85 19.88
CA ASN A 10 -50.30 -2.12 18.71
C ASN A 10 -49.15 -2.05 17.69
N LEU A 11 -49.21 -2.86 16.64
CA LEU A 11 -48.22 -2.96 15.57
C LEU A 11 -47.84 -1.60 14.99
N SER A 12 -48.77 -0.63 15.00
CA SER A 12 -48.49 0.74 14.54
C SER A 12 -47.59 1.53 15.49
N GLU A 13 -47.73 1.36 16.80
CA GLU A 13 -46.90 2.02 17.82
C GLU A 13 -45.50 1.41 17.89
N LEU A 14 -45.41 0.08 17.79
CA LEU A 14 -44.12 -0.62 17.63
C LEU A 14 -43.38 -0.16 16.39
N LYS A 15 -44.06 -0.04 15.24
CA LYS A 15 -43.46 0.50 14.01
C LYS A 15 -42.96 1.93 14.21
N LYS A 16 -43.73 2.81 14.85
CA LYS A 16 -43.30 4.19 15.18
C LYS A 16 -42.08 4.20 16.11
N PHE A 17 -42.05 3.33 17.10
CA PHE A 17 -40.95 3.22 18.06
C PHE A 17 -39.66 2.70 17.42
N ILE A 18 -39.76 1.64 16.60
CA ILE A 18 -38.65 1.10 15.81
C ILE A 18 -38.12 2.18 14.86
N PHE A 19 -39.01 2.85 14.13
CA PHE A 19 -38.64 3.93 13.21
C PHE A 19 -37.93 5.09 13.92
N LYS A 20 -38.42 5.51 15.09
CA LYS A 20 -37.75 6.53 15.91
C LYS A 20 -36.34 6.10 16.32
N ARG A 21 -36.15 4.84 16.71
CA ARG A 21 -34.82 4.30 17.07
C ARG A 21 -33.89 4.21 15.87
N ASP A 22 -34.37 3.80 14.70
CA ASP A 22 -33.55 3.76 13.48
C ASP A 22 -33.13 5.15 13.02
N ASN A 23 -34.01 6.16 13.15
CA ASN A 23 -33.64 7.56 12.90
C ASN A 23 -32.56 8.04 13.86
N LEU A 24 -32.67 7.74 15.16
CA LEU A 24 -31.62 8.10 16.13
C LEU A 24 -30.27 7.45 15.81
N LYS A 25 -30.28 6.18 15.35
CA LYS A 25 -29.05 5.50 14.92
C LYS A 25 -28.46 6.15 13.66
N ALA A 26 -29.30 6.55 12.70
CA ALA A 26 -28.84 7.25 11.51
C ALA A 26 -28.27 8.63 11.86
N GLU A 27 -28.96 9.42 12.68
CA GLU A 27 -28.49 10.72 13.18
C GLU A 27 -27.16 10.58 13.94
N TYR A 28 -27.01 9.54 14.76
CA TYR A 28 -25.74 9.22 15.42
C TYR A 28 -24.64 8.95 14.39
N CYS A 29 -24.90 8.11 13.39
CA CYS A 29 -23.92 7.74 12.35
C CYS A 29 -23.52 8.95 11.50
N THR A 30 -24.44 9.86 11.20
CA THR A 30 -24.12 11.13 10.56
C THR A 30 -23.22 11.98 11.46
N ALA A 31 -23.59 12.15 12.73
CA ALA A 31 -22.83 12.96 13.67
C ALA A 31 -21.41 12.43 13.89
N ILE A 32 -21.21 11.10 13.99
CA ILE A 32 -19.88 10.52 14.21
C ILE A 32 -18.98 10.69 12.99
N LEU A 33 -19.53 10.55 11.78
CA LEU A 33 -18.80 10.75 10.53
C LEU A 33 -18.42 12.22 10.31
N GLU A 34 -19.27 13.15 10.76
CA GLU A 34 -19.01 14.60 10.75
C GLU A 34 -18.20 15.08 11.97
N ARG A 35 -17.73 14.15 12.83
CA ARG A 35 -16.98 14.44 14.06
C ARG A 35 -17.71 15.37 15.05
N ARG A 36 -19.04 15.36 15.04
CA ARG A 36 -19.88 16.09 16.00
C ARG A 36 -20.13 15.25 17.25
N PHE A 37 -19.06 14.96 18.00
CA PHE A 37 -19.10 13.97 19.10
C PHE A 37 -20.02 14.34 20.28
N GLN A 38 -20.31 15.62 20.49
CA GLN A 38 -21.33 16.06 21.46
C GLN A 38 -22.73 15.59 21.06
N ASP A 39 -23.07 15.67 19.76
CA ASP A 39 -24.35 15.20 19.24
C ASP A 39 -24.42 13.68 19.23
N CYS A 40 -23.28 13.00 18.98
CA CYS A 40 -23.16 11.55 19.18
C CYS A 40 -23.53 11.17 20.62
N SER A 41 -23.01 11.86 21.62
CA SER A 41 -23.33 11.57 23.03
C SER A 41 -24.79 11.80 23.36
N LYS A 42 -25.41 12.88 22.88
CA LYS A 42 -26.85 13.14 23.08
C LYS A 42 -27.70 12.02 22.49
N ASN A 43 -27.35 11.53 21.31
CA ASN A 43 -28.08 10.44 20.65
C ASN A 43 -27.75 9.08 21.25
N GLY A 44 -26.50 8.84 21.63
CA GLY A 44 -26.05 7.64 22.33
C GLY A 44 -26.73 7.47 23.68
N LEU A 45 -26.95 8.56 24.41
CA LEU A 45 -27.68 8.53 25.68
C LEU A 45 -29.14 8.09 25.49
N LYS A 46 -29.81 8.57 24.43
CA LYS A 46 -31.17 8.14 24.06
C LYS A 46 -31.24 6.69 23.57
N LEU A 47 -30.12 6.12 23.16
CA LEU A 47 -29.98 4.74 22.69
C LEU A 47 -29.44 3.80 23.77
N PHE A 48 -29.07 4.31 24.94
CA PHE A 48 -28.34 3.56 25.97
C PHE A 48 -29.12 2.34 26.47
N ASP A 49 -30.44 2.47 26.59
CA ASP A 49 -31.35 1.39 26.99
C ASP A 49 -31.36 0.22 25.99
N ALA A 50 -31.13 0.52 24.71
CA ALA A 50 -31.14 -0.46 23.63
C ALA A 50 -29.74 -1.00 23.30
N CYS A 51 -28.72 -0.14 23.33
CA CYS A 51 -27.35 -0.46 22.95
C CYS A 51 -26.36 0.53 23.59
N PRO A 52 -25.81 0.19 24.77
CA PRO A 52 -24.83 1.02 25.49
C PRO A 52 -23.59 1.40 24.68
N ALA A 53 -23.25 0.59 23.67
CA ALA A 53 -22.08 0.74 22.82
C ALA A 53 -22.03 2.11 22.10
N TYR A 54 -23.19 2.69 21.74
CA TYR A 54 -23.26 4.03 21.15
C TYR A 54 -22.76 5.11 22.11
N LEU A 55 -23.14 5.04 23.39
CA LEU A 55 -22.71 6.03 24.38
C LEU A 55 -21.23 5.84 24.74
N LEU A 56 -20.80 4.58 24.93
CA LEU A 56 -19.40 4.24 25.20
C LEU A 56 -18.46 4.79 24.13
N LEU A 57 -18.75 4.52 22.85
CA LEU A 57 -17.93 5.01 21.75
C LEU A 57 -17.92 6.55 21.68
N SER A 58 -19.04 7.21 21.95
CA SER A 58 -19.12 8.68 21.93
C SER A 58 -18.22 9.32 22.99
N TYR A 59 -18.27 8.83 24.23
CA TYR A 59 -17.44 9.36 25.30
C TYR A 59 -15.96 9.06 25.07
N PHE A 60 -15.66 7.87 24.56
CA PHE A 60 -14.31 7.53 24.15
C PHE A 60 -13.77 8.52 23.10
N LEU A 61 -14.52 8.78 22.03
CA LEU A 61 -14.11 9.71 20.98
C LEU A 61 -13.95 11.15 21.46
N GLN A 62 -14.79 11.61 22.39
CA GLN A 62 -14.62 12.92 23.00
C GLN A 62 -13.34 13.03 23.83
N LEU A 63 -13.01 11.99 24.60
CA LEU A 63 -11.76 11.96 25.37
C LEU A 63 -10.53 11.81 24.47
N TYR A 64 -10.69 11.14 23.32
CA TYR A 64 -9.64 11.05 22.32
C TYR A 64 -9.29 12.42 21.74
N GLU A 65 -10.29 13.29 21.50
CA GLU A 65 -10.05 14.68 21.06
C GLU A 65 -9.61 15.63 22.20
N ASP A 66 -10.15 15.44 23.40
CA ASP A 66 -9.80 16.24 24.57
C ASP A 66 -9.53 15.36 25.80
N ARG A 67 -8.27 14.90 25.90
CA ARG A 67 -7.79 14.07 27.02
C ARG A 67 -7.91 14.76 28.38
N LYS A 68 -8.10 16.09 28.44
CA LYS A 68 -8.23 16.85 29.70
C LYS A 68 -9.66 16.94 30.21
N ASN A 69 -10.64 16.42 29.48
CA ASN A 69 -12.05 16.47 29.87
C ASN A 69 -12.37 15.52 31.04
N LYS A 70 -12.07 15.98 32.26
CA LYS A 70 -12.27 15.22 33.52
C LYS A 70 -13.70 14.70 33.70
N ASN A 71 -14.69 15.47 33.25
CA ASN A 71 -16.09 15.07 33.36
C ASN A 71 -16.40 13.87 32.46
N MET A 72 -15.95 13.89 31.20
CA MET A 72 -16.12 12.74 30.31
C MET A 72 -15.33 11.53 30.78
N TYR A 73 -14.14 11.74 31.35
CA TYR A 73 -13.33 10.67 31.92
C TYR A 73 -14.11 9.92 32.99
N LYS A 74 -14.64 10.65 33.98
CA LYS A 74 -15.44 10.08 35.07
C LYS A 74 -16.73 9.41 34.58
N LEU A 75 -17.39 9.95 33.56
CA LEU A 75 -18.58 9.32 32.99
C LEU A 75 -18.25 8.02 32.26
N LEU A 76 -17.17 7.98 31.49
CA LEU A 76 -16.73 6.76 30.82
C LEU A 76 -16.28 5.70 31.83
N GLU A 77 -15.56 6.09 32.88
CA GLU A 77 -15.18 5.22 34.00
C GLU A 77 -16.40 4.48 34.58
N ILE A 78 -17.45 5.22 34.95
CA ILE A 78 -18.70 4.66 35.48
C ILE A 78 -19.37 3.70 34.49
N LEU A 79 -19.29 3.99 33.19
CA LEU A 79 -19.86 3.10 32.17
C LEU A 79 -19.05 1.80 32.02
N LEU A 80 -17.72 1.88 32.06
CA LEU A 80 -16.83 0.73 31.99
C LEU A 80 -16.99 -0.19 33.20
N GLU A 81 -17.25 0.36 34.38
CA GLU A 81 -17.54 -0.43 35.59
C GLU A 81 -18.86 -1.21 35.50
N LYS A 82 -19.84 -0.68 34.75
CA LYS A 82 -21.21 -1.21 34.71
C LYS A 82 -21.49 -2.10 33.50
N GLN A 83 -20.55 -2.25 32.58
CA GLN A 83 -20.73 -3.01 31.34
C GLN A 83 -19.71 -4.13 31.25
N PRO A 84 -20.07 -5.29 30.67
CA PRO A 84 -19.10 -6.30 30.31
C PRO A 84 -18.05 -5.72 29.36
N ILE A 85 -16.77 -5.84 29.72
CA ILE A 85 -15.67 -5.41 28.87
C ILE A 85 -15.43 -6.50 27.83
N THR A 86 -15.64 -6.15 26.56
CA THR A 86 -15.34 -7.02 25.44
C THR A 86 -13.86 -6.91 25.07
N THR A 87 -13.34 -7.90 24.36
CA THR A 87 -11.96 -7.91 23.87
C THR A 87 -11.63 -6.66 23.02
N ASP A 88 -12.54 -6.19 22.16
CA ASP A 88 -12.34 -4.97 21.38
C ASP A 88 -12.24 -3.70 22.24
N ILE A 89 -13.01 -3.63 23.34
CA ILE A 89 -12.94 -2.50 24.28
C ILE A 89 -11.60 -2.55 25.03
N ALA A 90 -11.24 -3.71 25.57
CA ALA A 90 -9.96 -3.88 26.27
C ALA A 90 -8.76 -3.54 25.37
N LEU A 91 -8.78 -3.99 24.11
CA LEU A 91 -7.76 -3.66 23.13
C LEU A 91 -7.72 -2.16 22.81
N LEU A 92 -8.87 -1.52 22.65
CA LEU A 92 -8.93 -0.08 22.41
C LEU A 92 -8.32 0.71 23.58
N LEU A 93 -8.66 0.33 24.82
CA LEU A 93 -8.16 0.95 26.04
C LEU A 93 -6.63 0.78 26.18
N ALA A 94 -6.12 -0.42 25.91
CA ALA A 94 -4.69 -0.71 25.91
C ALA A 94 -3.95 0.10 24.81
N LYS A 95 -4.48 0.15 23.58
CA LYS A 95 -3.87 0.89 22.47
C LYS A 95 -3.79 2.40 22.70
N GLU A 96 -4.79 2.98 23.35
CA GLU A 96 -4.81 4.43 23.59
C GLU A 96 -4.18 4.86 24.92
N ASP A 97 -3.68 3.91 25.72
CA ASP A 97 -3.17 4.12 27.08
C ASP A 97 -4.22 4.82 27.97
N MET A 98 -5.45 4.29 27.96
CA MET A 98 -6.59 4.84 28.70
C MET A 98 -7.25 3.76 29.55
N PHE A 99 -7.54 4.05 30.82
CA PHE A 99 -8.17 3.09 31.75
C PHE A 99 -7.46 1.72 31.74
N THR A 100 -6.12 1.73 31.81
CA THR A 100 -5.27 0.54 31.67
C THR A 100 -5.59 -0.54 32.69
N GLU A 101 -6.06 -0.14 33.87
CA GLU A 101 -6.50 -1.03 34.95
C GLU A 101 -7.70 -1.89 34.52
N VAL A 102 -8.58 -1.35 33.67
CA VAL A 102 -9.72 -2.09 33.10
C VAL A 102 -9.23 -3.14 32.11
N ALA A 103 -8.23 -2.80 31.28
CA ALA A 103 -7.62 -3.74 30.34
C ALA A 103 -6.82 -4.85 31.06
N ILE A 104 -6.07 -4.51 32.12
CA ILE A 104 -5.35 -5.48 32.96
C ILE A 104 -6.35 -6.43 33.63
N LYS A 105 -7.40 -5.90 34.26
CA LYS A 105 -8.46 -6.71 34.88
C LYS A 105 -9.14 -7.64 33.86
N PHE A 106 -9.30 -7.19 32.61
CA PHE A 106 -9.79 -8.06 31.53
C PHE A 106 -8.81 -9.21 31.27
N LEU A 107 -7.50 -8.96 31.19
CA LEU A 107 -6.50 -10.03 31.03
C LEU A 107 -6.49 -11.04 32.18
N ASP A 108 -6.68 -10.58 33.42
CA ASP A 108 -6.69 -11.44 34.60
C ASP A 108 -7.92 -12.35 34.66
N THR A 109 -9.05 -11.89 34.10
CA THR A 109 -10.35 -12.58 34.19
C THR A 109 -10.73 -13.32 32.91
N SER A 110 -10.02 -13.10 31.80
CA SER A 110 -10.32 -13.77 30.53
C SER A 110 -10.02 -15.27 30.60
N SER A 111 -11.03 -16.08 30.30
CA SER A 111 -10.87 -17.53 30.16
C SER A 111 -10.26 -17.93 28.81
N VAL A 112 -10.38 -17.06 27.80
CA VAL A 112 -9.87 -17.30 26.45
C VAL A 112 -8.64 -16.44 26.21
N LYS A 113 -7.51 -17.09 25.93
CA LYS A 113 -6.22 -16.46 25.63
C LYS A 113 -5.90 -16.59 24.16
N ASP A 114 -6.77 -16.03 23.32
CA ASP A 114 -6.60 -16.05 21.87
C ASP A 114 -5.57 -15.03 21.38
N TYR A 115 -5.41 -14.92 20.06
CA TYR A 115 -4.51 -13.96 19.44
C TYR A 115 -4.77 -12.50 19.87
N ILE A 116 -6.04 -12.11 20.06
CA ILE A 116 -6.37 -10.74 20.46
C ILE A 116 -5.99 -10.49 21.92
N TYR A 117 -6.15 -11.50 22.80
CA TYR A 117 -5.62 -11.45 24.16
C TYR A 117 -4.12 -11.15 24.18
N GLN A 118 -3.35 -11.85 23.33
CA GLN A 118 -1.90 -11.62 23.22
C GLN A 118 -1.60 -10.21 22.71
N ILE A 119 -2.36 -9.67 21.74
CA ILE A 119 -2.19 -8.27 21.33
C ILE A 119 -2.45 -7.31 22.50
N ILE A 120 -3.50 -7.52 23.30
CA ILE A 120 -3.77 -6.65 24.47
C ILE A 120 -2.58 -6.68 25.45
N LYS A 121 -2.07 -7.88 25.75
CA LYS A 121 -0.89 -8.08 26.60
C LYS A 121 0.32 -7.34 26.02
N LYS A 122 0.59 -7.48 24.71
CA LYS A 122 1.65 -6.76 23.97
C LYS A 122 1.52 -5.25 24.18
N GLU A 123 0.36 -4.68 23.89
CA GLU A 123 0.14 -3.23 23.95
C GLU A 123 0.37 -2.67 25.37
N LEU A 124 0.00 -3.43 26.41
CA LEU A 124 0.28 -3.04 27.80
C LEU A 124 1.77 -3.20 28.17
N MET A 125 2.44 -4.25 27.68
CA MET A 125 3.88 -4.47 27.90
C MET A 125 4.72 -3.36 27.27
N ILE A 126 4.51 -3.03 25.98
CA ILE A 126 5.30 -2.00 25.28
C ILE A 126 5.07 -0.58 25.80
N ARG A 127 4.09 -0.39 26.70
CA ARG A 127 3.78 0.87 27.41
C ARG A 127 4.16 0.82 28.89
N ASP A 128 4.97 -0.15 29.30
CA ASP A 128 5.45 -0.32 30.67
C ASP A 128 4.32 -0.51 31.71
N ARG A 129 3.14 -1.01 31.28
CA ARG A 129 2.01 -1.34 32.17
C ARG A 129 2.07 -2.77 32.68
N LEU A 130 2.81 -3.63 31.98
CA LEU A 130 3.09 -5.02 32.36
C LEU A 130 4.59 -5.30 32.20
N PRO A 131 5.15 -6.25 32.97
CA PRO A 131 6.53 -6.67 32.80
C PRO A 131 6.74 -7.32 31.42
N PHE A 132 7.96 -7.22 30.90
CA PHE A 132 8.29 -7.88 29.64
C PHE A 132 8.39 -9.40 29.81
N GLU A 133 7.58 -10.14 29.07
CA GLU A 133 7.58 -11.60 29.03
C GLU A 133 7.96 -12.07 27.61
N GLU A 134 9.12 -12.72 27.47
CA GLU A 134 9.71 -13.08 26.17
C GLU A 134 8.84 -14.08 25.37
N ASP A 135 8.03 -14.89 26.04
CA ASP A 135 7.15 -15.90 25.46
C ASP A 135 6.09 -15.31 24.53
N ILE A 136 5.72 -14.04 24.70
CA ILE A 136 4.79 -13.34 23.82
C ILE A 136 5.32 -13.22 22.38
N ILE A 137 6.64 -13.24 22.20
CA ILE A 137 7.26 -13.23 20.87
C ILE A 137 6.95 -14.53 20.13
N ASP A 138 6.89 -15.66 20.84
CA ASP A 138 6.62 -16.96 20.21
C ASP A 138 5.15 -17.05 19.73
N GLU A 139 4.26 -16.27 20.34
CA GLU A 139 2.83 -16.19 19.98
C GLU A 139 2.53 -15.16 18.88
N LEU A 140 3.23 -14.02 18.88
CA LEU A 140 2.93 -12.89 17.99
C LEU A 140 3.96 -12.63 16.89
N ASP A 141 5.25 -12.86 17.18
CA ASP A 141 6.39 -12.47 16.35
C ASP A 141 6.24 -11.05 15.76
N ASP A 142 5.87 -10.07 16.58
CA ASP A 142 5.56 -8.70 16.16
C ASP A 142 6.78 -7.78 16.35
N TRP A 143 7.11 -6.93 15.36
CA TRP A 143 8.27 -6.02 15.38
C TRP A 143 8.28 -5.10 16.61
N ASP A 144 7.11 -4.63 17.07
CA ASP A 144 7.02 -3.70 18.21
C ASP A 144 7.67 -4.29 19.48
N LEU A 145 7.64 -5.62 19.65
CA LEU A 145 8.27 -6.31 20.77
C LEU A 145 9.79 -6.29 20.69
N TYR A 146 10.33 -6.47 19.49
CA TYR A 146 11.77 -6.41 19.24
C TYR A 146 12.30 -4.97 19.39
N GLU A 147 11.54 -3.98 18.91
CA GLU A 147 11.87 -2.57 19.10
C GLU A 147 11.86 -2.18 20.59
N TYR A 148 10.87 -2.66 21.35
CA TYR A 148 10.84 -2.50 22.80
C TYR A 148 12.06 -3.15 23.47
N ALA A 149 12.41 -4.38 23.09
CA ALA A 149 13.58 -5.07 23.64
C ALA A 149 14.89 -4.31 23.37
N LEU A 150 15.08 -3.81 22.14
CA LEU A 150 16.24 -2.98 21.77
C LEU A 150 16.33 -1.71 22.61
N SER A 151 15.22 -0.98 22.77
CA SER A 151 15.19 0.27 23.55
C SER A 151 15.43 0.07 25.04
N HIS A 152 15.16 -1.13 25.57
CA HIS A 152 15.33 -1.48 26.98
C HIS A 152 16.57 -2.35 27.26
N ASN A 153 17.42 -2.61 26.24
CA ASN A 153 18.59 -3.50 26.33
C ASN A 153 18.23 -4.91 26.85
N ILE A 154 17.10 -5.46 26.41
CA ILE A 154 16.67 -6.82 26.73
C ILE A 154 17.21 -7.75 25.65
N ASP A 155 17.99 -8.77 26.04
CA ASP A 155 18.48 -9.78 25.11
C ASP A 155 17.39 -10.82 24.80
N ILE A 156 17.23 -11.14 23.52
CA ILE A 156 16.15 -11.96 22.98
C ILE A 156 16.75 -13.23 22.40
N LYS A 157 16.20 -14.40 22.77
CA LYS A 157 16.69 -15.69 22.27
C LYS A 157 16.49 -15.83 20.77
N LYS A 158 17.40 -16.61 20.16
CA LYS A 158 17.39 -16.91 18.74
C LYS A 158 16.04 -17.47 18.27
N ARG A 159 15.51 -16.90 17.19
CA ARG A 159 14.32 -17.37 16.47
C ARG A 159 14.57 -17.38 14.98
N GLU A 160 13.93 -18.29 14.27
CA GLU A 160 14.03 -18.39 12.80
C GLU A 160 12.93 -17.57 12.10
N THR A 161 12.77 -16.32 12.51
CA THR A 161 11.78 -15.39 11.95
C THR A 161 12.46 -14.16 11.34
N ILE A 162 11.80 -13.51 10.37
CA ILE A 162 12.33 -12.31 9.71
C ILE A 162 12.54 -11.18 10.74
N ASN A 163 11.62 -11.03 11.68
CA ASN A 163 11.71 -9.99 12.71
C ASN A 163 12.90 -10.21 13.64
N PHE A 164 13.19 -11.45 14.04
CA PHE A 164 14.41 -11.76 14.79
C PHE A 164 15.69 -11.48 13.99
N LYS A 165 15.71 -11.82 12.69
CA LYS A 165 16.88 -11.51 11.85
C LYS A 165 17.11 -10.00 11.77
N TYR A 166 16.05 -9.19 11.64
CA TYR A 166 16.16 -7.72 11.70
C TYR A 166 16.64 -7.23 13.07
N TYR A 167 16.06 -7.74 14.16
CA TYR A 167 16.51 -7.45 15.53
C TYR A 167 18.02 -7.69 15.70
N SER A 168 18.51 -8.83 15.20
CA SER A 168 19.94 -9.19 15.26
C SER A 168 20.83 -8.21 14.49
N LEU A 169 20.34 -7.56 13.43
CA LEU A 169 21.13 -6.54 12.70
C LEU A 169 21.36 -5.26 13.51
N HIS A 170 20.48 -4.97 14.48
CA HIS A 170 20.63 -3.82 15.37
C HIS A 170 21.68 -4.04 16.48
N ASN A 171 22.20 -5.26 16.62
CA ASN A 171 23.29 -5.60 17.53
C ASN A 171 24.51 -6.15 16.76
N PRO A 172 25.41 -5.28 16.25
CA PRO A 172 26.57 -5.70 15.45
C PRO A 172 27.56 -6.61 16.18
N GLU A 173 27.58 -6.57 17.52
CA GLU A 173 28.42 -7.41 18.36
C GLU A 173 27.73 -8.73 18.73
N GLY A 174 26.46 -8.92 18.34
CA GLY A 174 25.66 -10.09 18.66
C GLY A 174 26.08 -11.33 17.88
N GLU A 175 25.96 -12.50 18.53
CA GLU A 175 26.33 -13.82 17.98
C GLU A 175 25.67 -14.12 16.62
N HIS A 176 24.47 -13.61 16.38
CA HIS A 176 23.66 -13.90 15.21
C HIS A 176 23.69 -12.80 14.12
N PHE A 177 24.54 -11.77 14.27
CA PHE A 177 24.61 -10.66 13.33
C PHE A 177 24.95 -11.12 11.91
N GLU A 178 26.09 -11.80 11.73
CA GLU A 178 26.58 -12.23 10.41
C GLU A 178 25.61 -13.19 9.71
N GLU A 179 25.08 -14.17 10.44
CA GLU A 179 24.10 -15.14 9.92
C GLU A 179 22.83 -14.42 9.45
N SER A 180 22.31 -13.49 10.25
CA SER A 180 21.09 -12.75 9.93
C SER A 180 21.28 -11.82 8.74
N ARG A 181 22.43 -11.18 8.66
CA ARG A 181 22.80 -10.29 7.55
C ARG A 181 22.87 -11.05 6.23
N GLU A 182 23.59 -12.16 6.20
CA GLU A 182 23.70 -13.01 5.00
C GLU A 182 22.34 -13.56 4.56
N TYR A 183 21.51 -13.96 5.53
CA TYR A 183 20.15 -14.43 5.25
C TYR A 183 19.28 -13.34 4.62
N LEU A 184 19.24 -12.16 5.24
CA LEU A 184 18.41 -11.05 4.78
C LEU A 184 18.87 -10.53 3.42
N LEU A 185 20.19 -10.34 3.22
CA LEU A 185 20.74 -9.89 1.95
C LEU A 185 20.38 -10.85 0.81
N LYS A 186 20.43 -12.17 1.02
CA LYS A 186 20.08 -13.15 -0.01
C LYS A 186 18.59 -13.25 -0.30
N ARG A 187 17.75 -13.08 0.73
CA ARG A 187 16.31 -13.33 0.63
C ARG A 187 15.51 -12.08 0.25
N ILE A 188 15.92 -10.91 0.71
CA ILE A 188 15.21 -9.65 0.50
C ILE A 188 15.76 -8.99 -0.76
N ARG A 189 14.89 -8.82 -1.77
CA ARG A 189 15.22 -8.23 -3.08
C ARG A 189 14.39 -6.97 -3.38
N ILE A 190 13.78 -6.40 -2.35
CA ILE A 190 13.06 -5.13 -2.41
C ILE A 190 14.10 -4.03 -2.19
N TYR A 191 14.16 -3.04 -3.10
CA TYR A 191 15.17 -1.97 -3.05
C TYR A 191 15.17 -1.19 -1.75
N LYS A 192 13.98 -0.86 -1.23
CA LYS A 192 13.82 -0.13 0.04
C LYS A 192 14.46 -0.89 1.21
N ASP A 193 14.14 -2.17 1.34
CA ASP A 193 14.63 -2.99 2.45
C ASP A 193 16.12 -3.32 2.30
N LEU A 194 16.59 -3.60 1.06
CA LEU A 194 18.01 -3.77 0.78
C LEU A 194 18.82 -2.52 1.10
N LYS A 195 18.29 -1.33 0.76
CA LYS A 195 18.91 -0.06 1.11
C LYS A 195 19.02 0.08 2.61
N TYR A 196 17.92 -0.15 3.35
CA TYR A 196 17.92 -0.14 4.81
C TYR A 196 18.98 -1.08 5.41
N ILE A 197 19.04 -2.33 4.97
CA ILE A 197 20.03 -3.32 5.44
C ILE A 197 21.46 -2.87 5.10
N SER A 198 21.69 -2.37 3.88
CA SER A 198 23.00 -1.91 3.41
C SER A 198 23.54 -0.74 4.24
N GLU A 199 22.66 0.19 4.62
CA GLU A 199 22.99 1.36 5.44
C GLU A 199 23.23 0.97 6.89
N LEU A 200 22.36 0.11 7.46
CA LEU A 200 22.47 -0.39 8.83
C LEU A 200 23.78 -1.18 9.02
N CYS A 201 24.13 -2.04 8.07
CA CYS A 201 25.30 -2.91 8.14
C CYS A 201 26.56 -2.30 7.53
N LYS A 202 26.46 -1.16 6.83
CA LYS A 202 27.53 -0.52 6.04
C LYS A 202 28.14 -1.44 4.97
N ILE A 203 27.29 -2.17 4.24
CA ILE A 203 27.71 -3.12 3.19
C ILE A 203 27.17 -2.70 1.84
N TYR A 204 28.06 -2.67 0.85
CA TYR A 204 27.73 -2.21 -0.51
C TYR A 204 28.27 -3.12 -1.61
N SER A 205 28.66 -4.33 -1.25
CA SER A 205 29.12 -5.37 -2.18
C SER A 205 28.80 -6.73 -1.58
N HIS A 206 28.61 -7.73 -2.43
CA HIS A 206 28.27 -9.08 -1.97
C HIS A 206 28.79 -10.15 -2.94
N ASN A 207 29.05 -11.36 -2.46
CA ASN A 207 29.62 -12.42 -3.31
C ASN A 207 28.62 -12.98 -4.33
N ASP A 208 27.32 -12.94 -4.01
CA ASP A 208 26.27 -13.23 -4.98
C ASP A 208 26.09 -12.06 -5.95
N TYR A 209 26.26 -12.34 -7.25
CA TYR A 209 26.29 -11.34 -8.32
C TYR A 209 25.02 -10.51 -8.41
N VAL A 210 23.83 -11.12 -8.24
CA VAL A 210 22.56 -10.39 -8.30
C VAL A 210 22.46 -9.40 -7.15
N THR A 211 22.79 -9.85 -5.93
CA THR A 211 22.87 -8.99 -4.74
C THR A 211 23.85 -7.85 -4.94
N ASP A 212 25.03 -8.15 -5.48
CA ASP A 212 26.08 -7.17 -5.73
C ASP A 212 25.64 -6.08 -6.72
N CYS A 213 24.97 -6.48 -7.81
CA CYS A 213 24.40 -5.53 -8.77
C CYS A 213 23.36 -4.61 -8.11
N LEU A 214 22.47 -5.16 -7.28
CA LEU A 214 21.44 -4.38 -6.58
C LEU A 214 22.07 -3.40 -5.57
N LEU A 215 23.03 -3.86 -4.76
CA LEU A 215 23.73 -3.02 -3.79
C LEU A 215 24.56 -1.93 -4.48
N GLY A 216 25.24 -2.28 -5.58
CA GLY A 216 25.98 -1.34 -6.41
C GLY A 216 25.08 -0.25 -6.97
N PHE A 217 23.91 -0.62 -7.51
CA PHE A 217 22.92 0.36 -7.98
C PHE A 217 22.38 1.24 -6.84
N ILE A 218 22.04 0.67 -5.68
CA ILE A 218 21.55 1.43 -4.52
C ILE A 218 22.57 2.50 -4.07
N LYS A 219 23.87 2.16 -4.10
CA LYS A 219 24.93 3.06 -3.66
C LYS A 219 25.31 4.10 -4.70
N GLU A 220 25.41 3.69 -5.96
CA GLU A 220 26.11 4.45 -6.99
C GLU A 220 25.20 4.92 -8.13
N GLY A 221 23.96 4.44 -8.18
CA GLY A 221 23.00 4.79 -9.19
C GLY A 221 23.30 4.24 -10.58
N PHE A 222 22.86 4.96 -11.60
CA PHE A 222 23.10 4.59 -13.00
C PHE A 222 24.59 4.55 -13.39
N LYS A 223 25.03 3.41 -13.95
CA LYS A 223 26.32 3.24 -14.63
C LYS A 223 26.12 2.50 -15.95
N LEU A 224 26.48 3.14 -17.08
CA LEU A 224 26.30 2.57 -18.41
C LEU A 224 27.01 1.23 -18.61
N GLU A 225 28.28 1.12 -18.19
CA GLU A 225 29.05 -0.11 -18.34
C GLU A 225 28.46 -1.25 -17.51
N LYS A 226 27.91 -0.94 -16.33
CA LYS A 226 27.22 -1.95 -15.51
C LYS A 226 25.90 -2.38 -16.16
N ALA A 227 25.15 -1.47 -16.76
CA ALA A 227 23.95 -1.81 -17.52
C ALA A 227 24.28 -2.75 -18.70
N LYS A 228 25.36 -2.49 -19.45
CA LYS A 228 25.85 -3.37 -20.54
C LYS A 228 26.24 -4.76 -20.04
N GLU A 229 26.92 -4.82 -18.91
CA GLU A 229 27.34 -6.06 -18.24
C GLU A 229 26.12 -6.90 -17.83
N ILE A 230 25.18 -6.29 -17.09
CA ILE A 230 23.94 -6.95 -16.65
C ILE A 230 23.12 -7.42 -17.86
N TYR A 231 23.02 -6.59 -18.91
CA TYR A 231 22.30 -6.93 -20.12
C TYR A 231 22.90 -8.16 -20.83
N SER A 232 24.22 -8.19 -21.01
CA SER A 232 24.93 -9.33 -21.59
C SER A 232 24.68 -10.60 -20.77
N PHE A 233 24.81 -10.51 -19.45
CA PHE A 233 24.58 -11.63 -18.54
C PHE A 233 23.13 -12.13 -18.59
N PHE A 234 22.16 -11.21 -18.68
CA PHE A 234 20.73 -11.55 -18.82
C PHE A 234 20.46 -12.36 -20.09
N LEU A 235 21.06 -12.00 -21.23
CA LEU A 235 20.90 -12.72 -22.50
C LEU A 235 21.55 -14.09 -22.53
N GLU A 236 22.78 -14.19 -22.02
CA GLU A 236 23.51 -15.48 -21.95
C GLU A 236 22.69 -16.52 -21.18
N ASN A 237 22.01 -16.08 -20.11
CA ASN A 237 21.13 -16.94 -19.32
C ASN A 237 19.81 -17.28 -20.02
N GLN A 238 19.35 -16.49 -21.00
CA GLN A 238 18.24 -16.90 -21.86
C GLN A 238 18.66 -17.96 -22.88
N ALA A 239 19.83 -17.82 -23.48
CA ALA A 239 20.33 -18.75 -24.50
C ALA A 239 20.60 -20.16 -23.93
N LYS A 240 21.09 -20.28 -22.70
CA LYS A 240 21.32 -21.57 -22.02
C LYS A 240 20.04 -22.40 -21.83
N LYS A 241 18.85 -21.78 -21.85
CA LYS A 241 17.55 -22.45 -21.75
C LYS A 241 17.18 -23.23 -23.01
N PHE A 242 17.68 -22.81 -24.19
CA PHE A 242 17.41 -23.48 -25.47
C PHE A 242 18.30 -24.72 -25.69
N ASN A 243 19.56 -24.70 -25.24
CA ASN A 243 20.50 -25.81 -25.48
C ASN A 243 20.33 -27.01 -24.53
N ALA A 244 19.64 -26.84 -23.39
CA ALA A 244 19.37 -27.93 -22.44
C ALA A 244 18.25 -28.89 -22.91
N LEU A 245 17.46 -28.50 -23.92
CA LEU A 245 16.40 -29.33 -24.50
C LEU A 245 16.89 -30.28 -25.60
N GLU A 246 18.08 -30.06 -26.18
CA GLU A 246 18.58 -30.88 -27.30
C GLU A 246 19.46 -32.06 -26.89
N ASN A 247 20.04 -32.11 -25.68
CA ASN A 247 21.11 -33.08 -25.36
C ASN A 247 20.94 -33.89 -24.06
N GLY A 248 19.70 -34.15 -23.63
CA GLY A 248 19.34 -35.32 -22.80
C GLY A 248 20.04 -35.53 -21.44
N THR A 249 20.86 -34.61 -20.95
CA THR A 249 21.47 -34.67 -19.62
C THR A 249 21.51 -33.27 -19.00
N PRO A 250 20.73 -33.00 -17.93
CA PRO A 250 20.74 -31.69 -17.28
C PRO A 250 22.05 -31.54 -16.49
N LYS A 251 22.95 -30.68 -16.96
CA LYS A 251 23.91 -30.03 -16.07
C LYS A 251 23.21 -28.87 -15.38
N GLU A 252 23.12 -28.94 -14.06
CA GLU A 252 22.56 -27.92 -13.16
C GLU A 252 23.30 -26.58 -13.31
N THR A 253 22.93 -25.78 -14.31
CA THR A 253 23.06 -24.33 -14.27
C THR A 253 21.74 -23.72 -14.72
N THR A 254 20.64 -24.17 -14.12
CA THR A 254 19.38 -23.45 -14.17
C THR A 254 19.54 -22.23 -13.27
N VAL A 255 19.86 -21.08 -13.86
CA VAL A 255 19.69 -19.80 -13.18
C VAL A 255 18.25 -19.75 -12.67
N ASP A 256 18.09 -19.51 -11.38
CA ASP A 256 16.78 -19.43 -10.73
C ASP A 256 15.93 -18.40 -11.49
N ILE A 257 14.66 -18.70 -11.71
CA ILE A 257 13.69 -17.75 -12.29
C ILE A 257 13.68 -16.45 -11.45
N SER A 258 13.89 -16.58 -10.13
CA SER A 258 14.09 -15.46 -9.22
C SER A 258 15.28 -14.58 -9.61
N ASP A 259 16.42 -15.18 -9.93
CA ASP A 259 17.63 -14.44 -10.34
C ASP A 259 17.44 -13.77 -11.70
N LYS A 260 16.78 -14.45 -12.66
CA LYS A 260 16.43 -13.84 -13.96
C LYS A 260 15.53 -12.61 -13.75
N PHE A 261 14.53 -12.72 -12.88
CA PHE A 261 13.64 -11.62 -12.55
C PHE A 261 14.40 -10.43 -11.93
N ASN A 262 15.23 -10.70 -10.91
CA ASN A 262 15.98 -9.66 -10.20
C ASN A 262 17.05 -8.98 -11.08
N LEU A 263 17.70 -9.74 -11.98
CA LEU A 263 18.62 -9.17 -12.98
C LEU A 263 17.91 -8.24 -13.95
N LEU A 264 16.75 -8.65 -14.47
CA LEU A 264 15.95 -7.78 -15.33
C LEU A 264 15.51 -6.53 -14.56
N LYS A 265 15.03 -6.69 -13.33
CA LYS A 265 14.62 -5.57 -12.46
C LYS A 265 15.79 -4.60 -12.20
N CYS A 266 16.99 -5.11 -11.96
CA CYS A 266 18.21 -4.31 -11.79
C CYS A 266 18.60 -3.55 -13.06
N LEU A 267 18.59 -4.25 -14.19
CA LEU A 267 18.82 -3.63 -15.50
C LEU A 267 17.81 -2.51 -15.78
N LEU A 268 16.51 -2.76 -15.54
CA LEU A 268 15.47 -1.75 -15.70
C LEU A 268 15.71 -0.54 -14.78
N GLY A 269 16.14 -0.77 -13.53
CA GLY A 269 16.54 0.29 -12.61
C GLY A 269 17.63 1.19 -13.20
N HIS A 270 18.71 0.60 -13.72
CA HIS A 270 19.77 1.35 -14.40
C HIS A 270 19.25 2.13 -15.61
N LEU A 271 18.50 1.48 -16.51
CA LEU A 271 17.99 2.12 -17.73
C LEU A 271 17.06 3.29 -17.40
N ILE A 272 16.19 3.13 -16.40
CA ILE A 272 15.24 4.18 -15.99
C ILE A 272 15.96 5.31 -15.26
N ALA A 273 16.86 5.02 -14.33
CA ALA A 273 17.63 6.04 -13.61
C ALA A 273 18.46 6.95 -14.52
N SER A 274 18.84 6.47 -15.72
CA SER A 274 19.58 7.27 -16.70
C SER A 274 18.83 8.52 -17.18
N ARG A 275 17.49 8.48 -17.18
CA ARG A 275 16.58 9.48 -17.80
C ARG A 275 16.86 9.76 -19.29
N ASP A 276 17.70 8.96 -19.94
CA ASP A 276 17.97 9.05 -21.36
C ASP A 276 16.84 8.40 -22.16
N ILE A 277 16.36 9.07 -23.19
CA ILE A 277 15.17 8.62 -23.91
C ILE A 277 15.39 7.30 -24.65
N SER A 278 16.57 7.08 -25.21
CA SER A 278 16.90 5.85 -25.93
C SER A 278 16.98 4.66 -24.96
N LEU A 279 17.50 4.89 -23.75
CA LEU A 279 17.56 3.88 -22.69
C LEU A 279 16.19 3.60 -22.07
N LEU A 280 15.32 4.60 -21.97
CA LEU A 280 13.92 4.41 -21.54
C LEU A 280 13.12 3.61 -22.56
N ILE A 281 13.37 3.80 -23.86
CA ILE A 281 12.77 2.99 -24.92
C ILE A 281 13.30 1.56 -24.87
N LEU A 282 14.59 1.35 -24.60
CA LEU A 282 15.13 0.02 -24.33
C LEU A 282 14.46 -0.62 -23.10
N ALA A 283 14.21 0.13 -22.02
CA ALA A 283 13.48 -0.37 -20.86
C ALA A 283 12.03 -0.77 -21.22
N LEU A 284 11.36 0.04 -22.05
CA LEU A 284 10.03 -0.27 -22.55
C LEU A 284 10.03 -1.53 -23.42
N TYR A 285 11.02 -1.70 -24.29
CA TYR A 285 11.22 -2.91 -25.09
C TYR A 285 11.41 -4.14 -24.20
N LEU A 286 12.30 -4.08 -23.21
CA LEU A 286 12.58 -5.22 -22.35
C LEU A 286 11.37 -5.65 -21.53
N THR A 287 10.62 -4.68 -21.01
CA THR A 287 9.35 -4.97 -20.33
C THR A 287 8.28 -5.46 -21.32
N PHE A 288 8.26 -4.96 -22.55
CA PHE A 288 7.36 -5.46 -23.60
C PHE A 288 7.60 -6.95 -23.87
N SER A 289 8.85 -7.35 -24.05
CA SER A 289 9.25 -8.70 -24.42
C SER A 289 9.18 -9.70 -23.26
N HIS A 290 9.50 -9.27 -22.03
CA HIS A 290 9.72 -10.20 -20.91
C HIS A 290 8.71 -10.13 -19.78
N ARG A 291 7.76 -9.18 -19.75
CA ARG A 291 6.80 -9.09 -18.62
C ARG A 291 5.98 -10.36 -18.40
N LYS A 292 5.71 -11.12 -19.47
CA LYS A 292 4.96 -12.39 -19.40
C LYS A 292 5.81 -13.60 -19.02
N ASP A 293 7.13 -13.45 -18.94
CA ASP A 293 8.04 -14.52 -18.48
C ASP A 293 7.88 -14.79 -16.98
N PHE A 294 7.25 -13.87 -16.23
CA PHE A 294 7.15 -13.90 -14.77
C PHE A 294 5.68 -13.87 -14.31
N PRO A 295 4.87 -14.91 -14.58
CA PRO A 295 3.43 -14.88 -14.32
C PRO A 295 3.08 -14.76 -12.82
N SER A 296 3.96 -15.17 -11.92
CA SER A 296 3.80 -15.05 -10.47
C SER A 296 4.28 -13.71 -9.90
N ASN A 297 4.94 -12.87 -10.71
CA ASN A 297 5.47 -11.59 -10.27
C ASN A 297 5.11 -10.47 -11.25
N TYR A 298 4.16 -9.62 -10.82
CA TYR A 298 3.61 -8.57 -11.66
C TYR A 298 4.50 -7.31 -11.74
N GLU A 299 5.63 -7.23 -11.03
CA GLU A 299 6.42 -6.01 -10.95
C GLU A 299 6.97 -5.57 -12.33
N ILE A 300 7.44 -6.49 -13.17
CA ILE A 300 7.89 -6.14 -14.53
C ILE A 300 6.73 -5.59 -15.37
N SER A 301 5.54 -6.18 -15.23
CA SER A 301 4.34 -5.67 -15.88
C SER A 301 3.92 -4.30 -15.33
N LEU A 302 4.10 -4.06 -14.03
CA LEU A 302 3.84 -2.77 -13.40
C LEU A 302 4.82 -1.70 -13.91
N ILE A 303 6.11 -2.02 -14.01
CA ILE A 303 7.11 -1.14 -14.63
C ILE A 303 6.71 -0.85 -16.09
N HIS A 304 6.26 -1.86 -16.84
CA HIS A 304 5.73 -1.66 -18.20
C HIS A 304 4.55 -0.66 -18.22
N LEU A 305 3.59 -0.79 -17.31
CA LEU A 305 2.45 0.11 -17.18
C LEU A 305 2.91 1.56 -16.96
N PHE A 306 3.87 1.78 -16.07
CA PHE A 306 4.40 3.12 -15.78
C PHE A 306 5.25 3.68 -16.93
N LEU A 307 5.99 2.86 -17.67
CA LEU A 307 6.66 3.28 -18.89
C LEU A 307 5.65 3.67 -19.97
N CYS A 308 4.57 2.91 -20.15
CA CYS A 308 3.49 3.28 -21.07
C CYS A 308 2.84 4.62 -20.64
N ARG A 309 2.67 4.84 -19.33
CA ARG A 309 2.18 6.12 -18.79
C ARG A 309 3.14 7.25 -19.10
N PHE A 310 4.45 7.04 -18.87
CA PHE A 310 5.48 8.03 -19.17
C PHE A 310 5.47 8.46 -20.63
N PHE A 311 5.31 7.51 -21.57
CA PHE A 311 5.23 7.77 -23.01
C PHE A 311 3.83 8.14 -23.51
N CYS A 312 2.87 8.38 -22.62
CA CYS A 312 1.50 8.76 -22.96
C CYS A 312 0.71 7.73 -23.80
N PHE A 313 1.04 6.43 -23.69
CA PHE A 313 0.39 5.35 -24.44
C PHE A 313 -0.91 4.88 -23.76
N TYR A 314 -2.00 5.65 -23.93
CA TYR A 314 -3.28 5.41 -23.23
C TYR A 314 -3.90 4.04 -23.55
N LYS A 315 -3.89 3.61 -24.81
CA LYS A 315 -4.50 2.33 -25.23
C LYS A 315 -3.82 1.10 -24.61
N PRO A 316 -2.47 1.01 -24.59
CA PRO A 316 -1.77 -0.02 -23.83
C PRO A 316 -2.13 -0.04 -22.35
N ILE A 317 -2.26 1.13 -21.71
CA ILE A 317 -2.67 1.22 -20.30
C ILE A 317 -4.07 0.63 -20.08
N GLU A 318 -5.05 0.94 -20.95
CA GLU A 318 -6.38 0.33 -20.89
C GLU A 318 -6.31 -1.21 -20.96
N SER A 319 -5.47 -1.74 -21.84
CA SER A 319 -5.28 -3.19 -21.98
C SER A 319 -4.64 -3.81 -20.74
N LEU A 320 -3.60 -3.17 -20.18
CA LEU A 320 -2.89 -3.67 -19.01
C LEU A 320 -3.76 -3.66 -17.75
N PHE A 321 -4.61 -2.64 -17.57
CA PHE A 321 -5.58 -2.62 -16.46
C PHE A 321 -6.58 -3.78 -16.53
N LYS A 322 -6.96 -4.22 -17.74
CA LYS A 322 -7.80 -5.40 -17.93
C LYS A 322 -7.03 -6.69 -17.64
N GLU A 323 -5.77 -6.76 -18.06
CA GLU A 323 -4.88 -7.90 -17.80
C GLU A 323 -4.60 -8.09 -16.29
N PHE A 324 -4.40 -7.00 -15.54
CA PHE A 324 -4.16 -7.04 -14.10
C PHE A 324 -5.40 -7.36 -13.27
N ASP A 325 -6.60 -7.35 -13.85
CA ASP A 325 -7.86 -7.58 -13.14
C ASP A 325 -7.97 -6.72 -11.86
N VAL A 326 -7.63 -5.42 -11.98
CA VAL A 326 -7.52 -4.48 -10.85
C VAL A 326 -8.87 -4.35 -10.12
N LYS A 327 -8.90 -4.75 -8.84
CA LYS A 327 -10.12 -4.84 -8.02
C LYS A 327 -10.01 -4.05 -6.71
N ASN A 328 -11.18 -3.66 -6.18
CA ASN A 328 -11.32 -3.08 -4.85
C ASN A 328 -10.35 -1.90 -4.61
N ASN A 329 -9.58 -1.94 -3.52
CA ASN A 329 -8.64 -0.89 -3.13
C ASN A 329 -7.53 -0.64 -4.17
N GLN A 330 -7.21 -1.63 -5.00
CA GLN A 330 -6.23 -1.45 -6.06
C GLN A 330 -6.70 -0.40 -7.08
N LYS A 331 -8.02 -0.26 -7.30
CA LYS A 331 -8.57 0.75 -8.20
C LYS A 331 -8.28 2.17 -7.70
N PHE A 332 -8.34 2.41 -6.39
CA PHE A 332 -8.00 3.71 -5.82
C PHE A 332 -6.49 3.98 -5.86
N ASN A 333 -5.66 2.96 -5.59
CA ASN A 333 -4.21 3.12 -5.58
C ASN A 333 -3.61 3.30 -6.98
N LEU A 334 -4.27 2.81 -8.03
CA LEU A 334 -3.80 2.89 -9.42
C LEU A 334 -4.58 3.87 -10.28
N SER A 335 -5.66 4.50 -9.79
CA SER A 335 -6.50 5.38 -10.61
C SER A 335 -5.75 6.56 -11.19
N PHE A 336 -4.77 7.09 -10.45
CA PHE A 336 -3.93 8.20 -10.90
C PHE A 336 -3.20 7.90 -12.22
N VAL A 337 -2.88 6.62 -12.51
CA VAL A 337 -2.14 6.23 -13.72
C VAL A 337 -2.90 6.64 -14.98
N TRP A 338 -4.21 6.42 -15.02
CA TRP A 338 -5.04 6.80 -16.17
C TRP A 338 -5.65 8.20 -16.02
N SER A 339 -5.99 8.64 -14.79
CA SER A 339 -6.63 9.95 -14.62
C SER A 339 -5.70 11.11 -14.94
N ASP A 340 -4.42 10.99 -14.58
CA ASP A 340 -3.39 11.99 -14.92
C ASP A 340 -3.29 12.18 -16.44
N MET A 341 -3.40 11.09 -17.20
CA MET A 341 -3.41 11.13 -18.66
C MET A 341 -4.69 11.75 -19.23
N LEU A 342 -5.87 11.41 -18.70
CA LEU A 342 -7.12 12.01 -19.16
C LEU A 342 -7.09 13.53 -19.02
N ILE A 343 -6.57 14.01 -17.89
CA ILE A 343 -6.48 15.44 -17.59
C ILE A 343 -5.41 16.10 -18.47
N THR A 344 -4.21 15.53 -18.49
CA THR A 344 -3.05 16.14 -19.18
C THR A 344 -3.23 16.16 -20.69
N LEU A 345 -3.80 15.09 -21.25
CA LEU A 345 -3.98 14.93 -22.70
C LEU A 345 -5.37 15.36 -23.17
N GLY A 346 -6.24 15.81 -22.27
CA GLY A 346 -7.61 16.21 -22.61
C GLY A 346 -8.50 15.07 -23.14
N ILE A 347 -8.14 13.81 -22.92
CA ILE A 347 -8.87 12.63 -23.41
C ILE A 347 -10.27 12.57 -22.78
N GLN A 348 -11.29 12.44 -23.63
CA GLN A 348 -12.69 12.37 -23.22
C GLN A 348 -13.14 10.92 -23.01
N ASP A 349 -12.90 10.36 -21.82
CA ASP A 349 -13.38 9.03 -21.42
C ASP A 349 -14.45 9.11 -20.31
N LYS A 350 -15.68 9.46 -20.71
CA LYS A 350 -16.80 9.63 -19.78
C LYS A 350 -17.19 8.33 -19.07
N SER A 351 -17.06 7.18 -19.74
CA SER A 351 -17.42 5.88 -19.17
C SER A 351 -16.54 5.56 -17.98
N ARG A 352 -15.22 5.68 -18.14
CA ARG A 352 -14.26 5.37 -17.09
C ARG A 352 -14.40 6.28 -15.86
N VAL A 353 -14.67 7.57 -16.10
CA VAL A 353 -14.93 8.55 -15.04
C VAL A 353 -16.18 8.18 -14.25
N GLU A 354 -17.27 7.81 -14.94
CA GLU A 354 -18.52 7.43 -14.30
C GLU A 354 -18.39 6.11 -13.52
N ASP A 355 -17.70 5.12 -14.08
CA ASP A 355 -17.40 3.85 -13.40
C ASP A 355 -16.61 4.05 -12.09
N TYR A 356 -15.61 4.94 -12.11
CA TYR A 356 -14.83 5.28 -10.93
C TYR A 356 -15.68 5.97 -9.86
N ARG A 357 -16.53 6.93 -10.25
CA ARG A 357 -17.41 7.63 -9.32
C ARG A 357 -18.46 6.71 -8.71
N ASN A 358 -19.03 5.80 -9.49
CA ASN A 358 -19.99 4.82 -9.00
C ASN A 358 -19.34 3.87 -7.98
N LEU A 359 -18.12 3.39 -8.26
CA LEU A 359 -17.34 2.62 -7.30
C LEU A 359 -17.08 3.38 -6.00
N LEU A 360 -16.70 4.66 -6.09
CA LEU A 360 -16.44 5.49 -4.91
C LEU A 360 -17.71 5.63 -4.04
N GLN A 361 -18.85 5.94 -4.66
CA GLN A 361 -20.13 6.09 -3.94
C GLN A 361 -20.63 4.77 -3.35
N GLU A 362 -20.44 3.65 -4.05
CA GLU A 362 -20.79 2.33 -3.53
C GLU A 362 -19.98 2.00 -2.28
N ASN A 363 -18.66 2.21 -2.32
CA ASN A 363 -17.79 1.96 -1.16
C ASN A 363 -18.12 2.85 0.04
N ILE A 364 -18.42 4.13 -0.19
CA ILE A 364 -18.88 5.04 0.88
C ILE A 364 -20.15 4.48 1.56
N LYS A 365 -21.14 4.04 0.78
CA LYS A 365 -22.39 3.46 1.32
C LYS A 365 -22.14 2.17 2.10
N ILE A 366 -21.24 1.30 1.61
CA ILE A 366 -20.87 0.07 2.30
C ILE A 366 -20.21 0.38 3.65
N ILE A 367 -19.31 1.36 3.70
CA ILE A 367 -18.66 1.80 4.93
C ILE A 367 -19.68 2.37 5.92
N GLU A 368 -20.58 3.25 5.48
CA GLU A 368 -21.62 3.84 6.33
C GLU A 368 -22.52 2.76 6.97
N LYS A 369 -22.92 1.75 6.18
CA LYS A 369 -23.67 0.59 6.68
C LYS A 369 -22.86 -0.23 7.68
N SER A 370 -21.57 -0.41 7.43
CA SER A 370 -20.67 -1.23 8.26
C SER A 370 -20.35 -0.55 9.60
N ILE A 371 -20.23 0.77 9.63
CA ILE A 371 -20.08 1.57 10.86
C ILE A 371 -21.25 1.32 11.81
N LYS A 372 -22.49 1.43 11.32
CA LYS A 372 -23.69 1.14 12.13
C LYS A 372 -23.62 -0.26 12.74
N HIS A 373 -23.29 -1.26 11.92
CA HIS A 373 -23.19 -2.65 12.36
C HIS A 373 -22.10 -2.86 13.43
N PHE A 374 -20.90 -2.29 13.23
CA PHE A 374 -19.79 -2.44 14.16
C PHE A 374 -20.02 -1.75 15.51
N ILE A 375 -20.69 -0.60 15.52
CA ILE A 375 -21.10 0.05 16.77
C ILE A 375 -22.04 -0.87 17.56
N GLU A 376 -23.06 -1.43 16.90
CA GLU A 376 -24.02 -2.35 17.53
C GLU A 376 -23.38 -3.64 18.07
N LYS A 377 -22.24 -4.03 17.50
CA LYS A 377 -21.45 -5.18 17.95
C LYS A 377 -20.31 -4.83 18.91
N GLY A 378 -20.15 -3.56 19.29
CA GLY A 378 -19.07 -3.10 20.17
C GLY A 378 -17.67 -3.19 19.55
N LYS A 379 -17.57 -3.24 18.21
CA LYS A 379 -16.31 -3.35 17.45
C LYS A 379 -15.70 -1.97 17.21
N PHE A 380 -15.34 -1.27 18.29
CA PHE A 380 -14.98 0.15 18.24
C PHE A 380 -13.73 0.46 17.41
N LEU A 381 -12.67 -0.36 17.50
CA LEU A 381 -11.46 -0.18 16.68
C LEU A 381 -11.77 -0.25 15.18
N HIS A 382 -12.67 -1.16 14.79
CA HIS A 382 -13.13 -1.28 13.42
C HIS A 382 -13.95 -0.06 12.99
N THR A 383 -14.84 0.44 13.86
CA THR A 383 -15.59 1.68 13.61
C THR A 383 -14.66 2.87 13.40
N ILE A 384 -13.68 3.08 14.30
CA ILE A 384 -12.72 4.19 14.21
C ILE A 384 -11.90 4.07 12.92
N SER A 385 -11.48 2.86 12.56
CA SER A 385 -10.75 2.61 11.31
C SER A 385 -11.61 2.95 10.08
N LEU A 386 -12.87 2.53 10.07
CA LEU A 386 -13.81 2.85 8.98
C LEU A 386 -14.12 4.33 8.87
N MET A 387 -14.18 5.08 9.99
CA MET A 387 -14.32 6.54 9.95
C MET A 387 -13.13 7.20 9.23
N LYS A 388 -11.90 6.71 9.47
CA LYS A 388 -10.70 7.21 8.78
C LYS A 388 -10.76 6.91 7.27
N VAL A 389 -11.21 5.71 6.88
CA VAL A 389 -11.38 5.34 5.46
C VAL A 389 -12.48 6.17 4.81
N HIS A 390 -13.62 6.37 5.47
CA HIS A 390 -14.72 7.20 4.97
C HIS A 390 -14.28 8.62 4.65
N ALA A 391 -13.55 9.25 5.58
CA ALA A 391 -12.99 10.58 5.37
C ALA A 391 -12.05 10.64 4.16
N LYS A 392 -11.18 9.64 3.99
CA LYS A 392 -10.27 9.54 2.83
C LYS A 392 -11.03 9.40 1.50
N LEU A 393 -12.08 8.58 1.45
CA LEU A 393 -12.89 8.40 0.23
C LEU A 393 -13.72 9.65 -0.10
N LYS A 394 -14.20 10.38 0.91
CA LYS A 394 -14.93 11.64 0.70
C LYS A 394 -14.04 12.76 0.14
N ASP A 395 -12.76 12.75 0.49
CA ASP A 395 -11.75 13.71 0.00
C ASP A 395 -10.80 13.10 -1.05
N ASP A 396 -11.29 12.15 -1.85
CA ASP A 396 -10.49 11.48 -2.88
C ASP A 396 -9.89 12.49 -3.88
N ILE A 397 -8.57 12.50 -4.01
CA ILE A 397 -7.87 13.46 -4.86
C ILE A 397 -8.21 13.28 -6.34
N VAL A 398 -8.35 12.03 -6.80
CA VAL A 398 -8.63 11.73 -8.20
C VAL A 398 -10.03 12.18 -8.59
N ASP A 399 -11.06 11.93 -7.79
CA ASP A 399 -12.41 12.45 -8.08
C ASP A 399 -12.46 13.99 -8.10
N ARG A 400 -11.74 14.67 -7.20
CA ARG A 400 -11.63 16.14 -7.22
C ARG A 400 -10.96 16.65 -8.50
N GLU A 401 -9.87 16.04 -8.92
CA GLU A 401 -9.15 16.37 -10.15
C GLU A 401 -10.02 16.15 -11.40
N LEU A 402 -10.74 15.02 -11.47
CA LEU A 402 -11.67 14.72 -12.56
C LEU A 402 -12.86 15.69 -12.60
N LYS A 403 -13.35 16.18 -11.45
CA LYS A 403 -14.40 17.21 -11.39
C LYS A 403 -13.88 18.57 -11.85
N ALA A 404 -12.67 18.94 -11.43
CA ALA A 404 -12.05 20.21 -11.77
C ALA A 404 -11.41 20.21 -13.17
N SER A 405 -11.27 19.04 -13.80
CA SER A 405 -10.55 18.84 -15.07
C SER A 405 -9.13 19.42 -15.05
N ARG A 406 -8.44 19.29 -13.91
CA ARG A 406 -7.06 19.75 -13.72
C ARG A 406 -6.39 19.00 -12.57
N ILE A 407 -5.06 18.90 -12.60
CA ILE A 407 -4.26 18.33 -11.51
C ILE A 407 -4.34 19.26 -10.29
N LEU A 408 -4.56 18.67 -9.12
CA LEU A 408 -4.69 19.36 -7.83
C LEU A 408 -3.70 18.82 -6.79
N SER A 409 -3.13 17.64 -7.02
CA SER A 409 -2.18 17.03 -6.08
C SER A 409 -0.94 17.90 -5.88
N THR A 410 -0.53 18.04 -4.62
CA THR A 410 0.75 18.65 -4.22
C THR A 410 1.80 17.61 -3.85
N SER A 411 1.41 16.35 -3.65
CA SER A 411 2.31 15.23 -3.36
C SER A 411 2.48 14.37 -4.60
N SER A 412 3.73 14.08 -4.96
CA SER A 412 4.08 13.19 -6.06
C SER A 412 4.22 11.73 -5.62
N GLU A 413 4.59 11.50 -4.36
CA GLU A 413 4.90 10.17 -3.82
C GLU A 413 3.69 9.23 -3.86
N THR A 414 3.94 8.01 -4.30
CA THR A 414 2.97 6.92 -4.35
C THR A 414 3.54 5.67 -3.66
N ILE A 415 2.70 4.65 -3.46
CA ILE A 415 3.15 3.36 -2.93
C ILE A 415 4.20 2.65 -3.82
N PHE A 416 4.39 3.13 -5.05
CA PHE A 416 5.31 2.57 -6.04
C PHE A 416 6.60 3.37 -6.22
N SER A 417 6.74 4.53 -5.56
CA SER A 417 7.88 5.43 -5.76
C SER A 417 9.24 4.77 -5.46
N ASP A 418 9.28 3.79 -4.56
CA ASP A 418 10.48 3.03 -4.21
C ASP A 418 10.65 1.69 -4.96
N LEU A 419 9.79 1.36 -5.94
CA LEU A 419 9.78 0.05 -6.60
C LEU A 419 11.14 -0.35 -7.20
N LEU A 420 11.85 0.63 -7.75
CA LEU A 420 13.20 0.51 -8.31
C LEU A 420 14.21 1.43 -7.60
N GLY A 421 13.90 1.88 -6.38
CA GLY A 421 14.70 2.86 -5.64
C GLY A 421 14.49 4.32 -6.09
N LEU A 422 15.01 5.25 -5.28
CA LEU A 422 14.72 6.69 -5.38
C LEU A 422 15.09 7.33 -6.72
N GLU A 423 16.17 6.88 -7.38
CA GLU A 423 16.57 7.46 -8.68
C GLU A 423 15.51 7.26 -9.78
N CYS A 424 14.69 6.21 -9.63
CA CYS A 424 13.63 5.86 -10.56
C CYS A 424 12.26 6.41 -10.15
N SER A 425 12.13 7.08 -9.00
CA SER A 425 10.82 7.43 -8.42
C SER A 425 9.94 8.24 -9.37
N TYR A 426 10.57 9.13 -10.15
CA TYR A 426 9.90 10.02 -11.11
C TYR A 426 8.99 9.27 -12.10
N LEU A 427 9.31 8.01 -12.42
CA LEU A 427 8.50 7.18 -13.32
C LEU A 427 7.17 6.77 -12.68
N PHE A 428 7.18 6.54 -11.37
CA PHE A 428 6.08 6.01 -10.56
C PHE A 428 5.26 7.09 -9.87
N ASP A 429 5.79 8.31 -9.82
CA ASP A 429 5.18 9.44 -9.16
C ASP A 429 3.89 9.91 -9.84
N LYS A 430 2.95 10.37 -9.02
CA LYS A 430 1.75 11.07 -9.48
C LYS A 430 2.12 12.46 -9.99
N GLN A 431 1.43 12.95 -11.02
CA GLN A 431 1.58 14.35 -11.41
C GLN A 431 1.13 15.30 -10.30
N THR A 432 1.88 16.37 -10.13
CA THR A 432 1.56 17.49 -9.26
C THR A 432 1.25 18.75 -10.04
N VAL A 433 0.65 19.74 -9.37
CA VAL A 433 0.42 21.09 -9.93
C VAL A 433 1.69 21.65 -10.59
N GLU A 434 2.85 21.48 -9.94
CA GLU A 434 4.15 21.95 -10.45
C GLU A 434 4.58 21.24 -11.73
N SER A 435 4.43 19.91 -11.79
CA SER A 435 4.79 19.13 -12.98
C SER A 435 3.84 19.33 -14.15
N SER A 436 2.57 19.66 -13.87
CA SER A 436 1.50 19.81 -14.87
C SER A 436 1.49 21.16 -15.59
N ALA A 437 2.27 22.13 -15.14
CA ALA A 437 2.29 23.50 -15.68
C ALA A 437 3.08 23.66 -16.99
N ARG A 438 3.56 22.56 -17.59
CA ARG A 438 4.36 22.58 -18.81
C ARG A 438 3.46 22.42 -20.04
N ASP A 439 3.48 23.42 -20.93
CA ASP A 439 2.68 23.42 -22.16
C ASP A 439 3.08 22.24 -23.07
N PHE A 440 2.10 21.39 -23.42
CA PHE A 440 2.21 20.43 -24.52
C PHE A 440 2.12 21.19 -25.85
N LYS A 441 3.23 21.79 -26.29
CA LYS A 441 3.29 22.43 -27.62
C LYS A 441 3.56 21.36 -28.67
N ASN A 442 2.51 20.98 -29.39
CA ASN A 442 2.62 20.14 -30.58
C ASN A 442 3.56 20.81 -31.59
N GLY A 443 4.62 20.09 -31.95
CA GLY A 443 5.50 20.39 -33.05
C GLY A 443 5.93 19.09 -33.69
N ASP A 444 6.08 19.08 -35.01
CA ASP A 444 6.48 17.89 -35.75
C ASP A 444 7.82 17.35 -35.19
N LYS A 445 7.89 16.03 -34.99
CA LYS A 445 9.09 15.27 -34.57
C LYS A 445 9.60 15.47 -33.13
N LYS A 446 8.69 15.43 -32.16
CA LYS A 446 9.03 15.40 -30.73
C LYS A 446 8.28 14.27 -30.03
N LEU A 447 8.95 13.62 -29.10
CA LEU A 447 8.33 12.73 -28.12
C LEU A 447 8.15 13.52 -26.83
N ILE A 448 6.94 13.50 -26.26
CA ILE A 448 6.61 14.27 -25.06
C ILE A 448 6.27 13.28 -23.94
N SER A 449 6.95 13.40 -22.79
CA SER A 449 6.60 12.60 -21.62
C SER A 449 5.32 13.12 -20.97
N LEU A 450 4.68 12.30 -20.14
CA LEU A 450 3.56 12.75 -19.31
C LEU A 450 3.93 13.95 -18.41
N PHE A 451 5.20 14.13 -18.07
CA PHE A 451 5.68 15.24 -17.25
C PHE A 451 6.15 16.45 -18.09
N GLY A 452 5.80 16.47 -19.38
CA GLY A 452 6.09 17.58 -20.29
C GLY A 452 7.56 17.69 -20.69
N ASP A 453 8.37 16.63 -20.50
CA ASP A 453 9.72 16.60 -21.04
C ASP A 453 9.66 16.36 -22.55
N ILE A 454 10.43 17.13 -23.31
CA ILE A 454 10.43 17.10 -24.77
C ILE A 454 11.72 16.48 -25.28
N TYR A 455 11.59 15.39 -26.03
CA TYR A 455 12.70 14.66 -26.65
C TYR A 455 12.60 14.81 -28.18
N PRO A 456 13.43 15.68 -28.79
CA PRO A 456 13.46 15.83 -30.24
C PRO A 456 14.08 14.60 -30.91
N TYR A 457 13.61 14.27 -32.10
CA TYR A 457 14.22 13.25 -32.96
C TYR A 457 14.16 13.67 -34.43
N GLU A 458 15.10 13.21 -35.26
CA GLU A 458 15.10 13.51 -36.70
C GLU A 458 14.31 12.45 -37.48
N ASN A 459 14.59 11.19 -37.19
CA ASN A 459 13.82 10.02 -37.57
C ASN A 459 13.37 9.26 -36.31
N VAL A 460 12.15 8.72 -36.31
CA VAL A 460 11.64 7.87 -35.22
C VAL A 460 12.55 6.65 -35.03
N ASP A 461 13.18 6.16 -36.10
CA ASP A 461 14.08 5.01 -36.04
C ASP A 461 15.33 5.28 -35.18
N ASP A 462 15.76 6.54 -35.08
CA ASP A 462 16.92 6.94 -34.27
C ASP A 462 16.68 6.69 -32.78
N LEU A 463 15.41 6.64 -32.35
CA LEU A 463 15.02 6.37 -30.97
C LEU A 463 15.32 4.93 -30.53
N PHE A 464 15.51 4.00 -31.47
CA PHE A 464 15.84 2.61 -31.18
C PHE A 464 17.35 2.36 -31.09
N LEU A 465 18.17 3.33 -31.49
CA LEU A 465 19.62 3.31 -31.32
C LEU A 465 19.97 3.71 -29.90
N ASN A 466 20.72 2.87 -29.19
CA ASN A 466 21.07 3.16 -27.81
C ASN A 466 22.42 2.54 -27.42
N PRO A 467 23.13 3.12 -26.43
CA PRO A 467 24.50 2.73 -26.11
C PRO A 467 24.63 1.38 -25.39
N VAL A 468 23.53 0.73 -24.99
CA VAL A 468 23.54 -0.60 -24.37
C VAL A 468 23.37 -1.67 -25.45
N ARG A 469 22.29 -1.61 -26.23
CA ARG A 469 22.02 -2.42 -27.41
C ARG A 469 20.82 -1.90 -28.18
N ASP A 470 21.01 -1.64 -29.48
CA ASP A 470 19.93 -1.30 -30.41
C ASP A 470 18.71 -2.23 -30.29
N VAL A 471 17.52 -1.63 -30.34
CA VAL A 471 16.27 -2.38 -30.50
C VAL A 471 16.10 -2.69 -31.98
N LYS A 472 16.04 -3.98 -32.33
CA LYS A 472 15.89 -4.50 -33.70
C LYS A 472 14.80 -5.55 -33.73
N ASP A 473 13.61 -5.15 -33.31
CA ASP A 473 12.44 -6.01 -33.17
C ASP A 473 11.26 -5.33 -33.86
N GLU A 474 10.98 -5.77 -35.09
CA GLU A 474 9.94 -5.17 -35.94
C GLU A 474 8.58 -5.14 -35.24
N THR A 475 8.26 -6.15 -34.44
CA THR A 475 6.97 -6.20 -33.72
C THR A 475 6.88 -5.09 -32.67
N PHE A 476 7.96 -4.87 -31.92
CA PHE A 476 8.00 -3.78 -30.96
C PHE A 476 8.06 -2.41 -31.64
N GLU A 477 8.88 -2.27 -32.69
CA GLU A 477 9.03 -1.01 -33.42
C GLU A 477 7.70 -0.55 -34.02
N ASP A 478 6.96 -1.45 -34.67
CA ASP A 478 5.63 -1.17 -35.23
C ASP A 478 4.64 -0.83 -34.12
N TRP A 479 4.66 -1.58 -33.01
CA TRP A 479 3.82 -1.30 -31.85
C TRP A 479 4.12 0.09 -31.26
N PHE A 480 5.39 0.46 -31.13
CA PHE A 480 5.80 1.76 -30.59
C PHE A 480 5.37 2.90 -31.52
N LYS A 481 5.68 2.80 -32.82
CA LYS A 481 5.30 3.76 -33.86
C LYS A 481 3.79 3.96 -33.94
N TYR A 482 3.02 2.88 -33.88
CA TYR A 482 1.56 2.93 -33.86
C TYR A 482 1.03 3.74 -32.66
N ASN A 483 1.51 3.46 -31.44
CA ASN A 483 1.06 4.18 -30.25
C ASN A 483 1.50 5.65 -30.25
N LEU A 484 2.70 5.94 -30.76
CA LEU A 484 3.19 7.31 -30.93
C LEU A 484 2.32 8.10 -31.91
N SER A 485 1.89 7.48 -33.01
CA SER A 485 1.02 8.13 -34.01
C SER A 485 -0.35 8.49 -33.46
N ILE A 486 -0.93 7.67 -32.59
CA ILE A 486 -2.21 7.96 -31.94
C ILE A 486 -2.09 9.21 -31.06
N PHE A 487 -0.99 9.31 -30.32
CA PHE A 487 -0.71 10.45 -29.45
C PHE A 487 -0.55 11.75 -30.26
N GLN A 488 0.19 11.72 -31.36
CA GLN A 488 0.40 12.91 -32.20
C GLN A 488 -0.85 13.39 -32.94
N CYS A 489 -1.86 12.53 -33.11
CA CYS A 489 -3.14 12.89 -33.72
C CYS A 489 -4.15 13.50 -32.73
N GLN A 490 -3.87 13.46 -31.43
CA GLN A 490 -4.70 14.02 -30.35
C GLN A 490 -4.22 15.42 -29.96
#